data_AF-A0A522JT76-F1
#
_entry.id   AF-A0A522JT76-F1
#
_cell.length_a   1.000
_cell.length_b   1.000
_cell.length_c   1.000
_cell.angle_alpha   90.00
_cell.angle_beta   90.00
_cell.angle_gamma   90.00
#
_symmetry.space_group_name_H-M   'P 1'
#
loop_
_entity.id
_entity.type
_entity.pdbx_description
1 polymer ?
#
loop_
_entity_poly.entity_id
_entity_poly.type
_entity_poly.pdbx_seq_one_letter_code
_entity_poly.pdbx_strand_id
1 'polypeptide(L)' 'ARPHTNAFQVWLAGTPSELAARHATFAAEHKRWLFDGFSEAPLAGHAMAEIQLGPASDHYTIAEAVDAVRQFIGAKAA' A
#
# COMPACT_ATOMS: atom_id res chain seq x y z
N ALA A 1 -12.61 -17.06 -12.26
CA ALA A 1 -13.48 -15.91 -11.91
C ALA A 1 -12.63 -14.64 -12.02
N ARG A 2 -13.14 -13.58 -12.65
CA ARG A 2 -12.48 -12.26 -12.53
C ARG A 2 -12.98 -11.63 -11.23
N PRO A 3 -12.13 -10.97 -10.43
CA PRO A 3 -12.59 -10.27 -9.25
C PRO A 3 -13.70 -9.28 -9.65
N HIS A 4 -14.76 -9.19 -8.84
CA HIS A 4 -15.89 -8.28 -9.09
C HIS A 4 -15.54 -6.81 -8.79
N THR A 5 -14.33 -6.53 -8.33
CA THR A 5 -13.86 -5.20 -7.89
C THR A 5 -12.41 -4.94 -8.33
N ASN A 6 -12.04 -3.67 -8.36
CA ASN A 6 -10.71 -3.13 -8.64
C ASN A 6 -9.90 -2.84 -7.36
N ALA A 7 -10.39 -3.25 -6.20
CA ALA A 7 -9.74 -3.03 -4.92
C ALA A 7 -9.43 -4.34 -4.19
N PHE A 8 -8.36 -4.33 -3.41
CA PHE A 8 -7.99 -5.43 -2.53
C PHE A 8 -7.28 -4.90 -1.28
N GLN A 9 -7.25 -5.73 -0.24
CA GLN A 9 -6.64 -5.38 1.04
C GLN A 9 -5.36 -6.18 1.25
N VAL A 10 -4.39 -5.55 1.90
CA VAL A 10 -3.15 -6.18 2.37
C VAL A 10 -2.97 -5.91 3.86
N TRP A 11 -2.33 -6.83 4.56
CA TRP A 11 -1.97 -6.62 5.96
C TRP A 11 -0.49 -6.25 6.06
N LEU A 12 -0.21 -5.15 6.75
CA LEU A 12 1.11 -4.59 6.93
C LEU A 12 1.43 -4.50 8.41
N ALA A 13 2.67 -4.82 8.79
CA ALA A 13 3.09 -4.71 10.18
C ALA A 13 3.08 -3.25 10.65
N GLY A 14 2.61 -3.02 11.88
CA GLY A 14 2.46 -1.70 12.50
C GLY A 14 0.99 -1.35 12.79
N THR A 15 0.79 -0.18 13.40
CA THR A 15 -0.55 0.36 13.66
C THR A 15 -1.05 1.25 12.50
N PRO A 16 -2.37 1.47 12.36
CA PRO A 16 -2.90 2.32 11.30
C PRO A 16 -2.35 3.74 11.32
N SER A 17 -2.15 4.34 12.50
CA SER A 17 -1.64 5.70 12.65
C SER A 17 -0.17 5.83 12.25
N GLU A 18 0.67 4.86 12.62
CA GLU A 18 2.09 4.82 12.23
C GLU A 18 2.24 4.68 10.71
N LEU A 19 1.46 3.79 10.09
CA LEU A 19 1.50 3.60 8.64
C LEU A 19 0.96 4.81 7.88
N ALA A 20 -0.10 5.46 8.38
CA ALA A 20 -0.63 6.69 7.80
C ALA A 20 0.42 7.81 7.81
N ALA A 21 1.12 8.00 8.93
CA ALA A 21 2.19 8.99 9.05
C ALA A 21 3.34 8.68 8.09
N ARG A 22 3.79 7.42 8.06
CA ARG A 22 4.85 6.95 7.13
C ARG A 22 4.45 7.15 5.67
N HIS A 23 3.19 6.88 5.33
CA HIS A 23 2.67 6.98 3.97
C HIS A 23 2.58 8.43 3.50
N ALA A 24 2.19 9.34 4.39
CA ALA A 24 2.24 10.78 4.11
C ALA A 24 3.67 11.26 3.80
N THR A 25 4.67 10.84 4.59
CA THR A 25 6.09 11.13 4.32
C THR A 25 6.55 10.54 2.98
N PHE A 26 6.24 9.25 2.74
CA PHE A 26 6.58 8.57 1.48
C PHE A 26 5.99 9.29 0.26
N ALA A 27 4.73 9.71 0.34
CA ALA A 27 4.07 10.43 -0.74
C ALA A 27 4.70 11.80 -0.99
N ALA A 28 5.09 12.51 0.06
CA ALA A 28 5.77 13.80 -0.06
C ALA A 28 7.14 13.66 -0.77
N GLU A 29 7.90 12.62 -0.44
CA GLU A 29 9.24 12.35 -0.97
C GLU A 29 9.23 11.78 -2.39
N HIS A 30 8.36 10.78 -2.64
CA HIS A 30 8.37 10.01 -3.89
C HIS A 30 7.26 10.37 -4.87
N LYS A 31 6.38 11.32 -4.50
CA LYS A 31 5.23 11.75 -5.32
C LYS A 31 4.31 10.60 -5.74
N ARG A 32 4.16 9.59 -4.86
CA ARG A 32 3.34 8.39 -5.09
C ARG A 32 2.42 8.14 -3.90
N TRP A 33 1.12 7.96 -4.17
CA TRP A 33 0.10 7.60 -3.17
C TRP A 33 -0.28 6.13 -3.35
N LEU A 34 0.17 5.25 -2.44
CA LEU A 34 0.05 3.80 -2.61
C LEU A 34 -1.22 3.16 -2.04
N PHE A 35 -1.76 3.69 -0.95
CA PHE A 35 -2.88 3.09 -0.20
C PHE A 35 -4.01 4.08 -0.04
N ASP A 36 -5.25 3.62 -0.12
CA ASP A 36 -6.43 4.49 0.05
C ASP A 36 -6.69 4.81 1.54
N GLY A 37 -6.37 3.86 2.43
CA GLY A 37 -6.45 4.06 3.86
C GLY A 37 -5.86 2.91 4.67
N PHE A 38 -5.77 3.13 5.98
CA PHE A 38 -5.31 2.15 6.97
C PHE A 38 -6.36 1.97 8.06
N SER A 39 -6.61 0.73 8.48
CA SER A 39 -7.54 0.37 9.55
C SER A 39 -7.00 -0.83 10.33
N GLU A 40 -7.64 -1.17 11.46
CA GLU A 40 -7.22 -2.33 12.26
C GLU A 40 -7.37 -3.64 11.47
N ALA A 41 -6.34 -4.50 11.50
CA ALA A 41 -6.44 -5.86 10.97
C ALA A 41 -6.88 -6.84 12.06
N PRO A 42 -7.51 -7.97 11.71
CA PRO A 42 -7.78 -9.06 12.64
C PRO A 42 -6.52 -9.90 12.96
N LEU A 43 -5.33 -9.33 12.79
CA LEU A 43 -4.04 -9.93 13.10
C LEU A 43 -3.25 -8.95 13.97
N ALA A 44 -2.90 -9.38 15.18
CA ALA A 44 -2.19 -8.54 16.13
C ALA A 44 -0.89 -7.97 15.54
N GLY A 45 -0.64 -6.70 15.81
CA GLY A 45 0.54 -5.98 15.31
C GLY A 45 0.51 -5.68 13.80
N HIS A 46 -0.64 -5.85 13.14
CA HIS A 46 -0.83 -5.50 11.74
C HIS A 46 -2.01 -4.53 11.57
N ALA A 47 -1.88 -3.69 10.56
CA ALA A 47 -2.95 -2.87 10.04
C ALA A 47 -3.35 -3.36 8.65
N MET A 48 -4.62 -3.18 8.32
CA MET A 48 -5.18 -3.46 7.01
C MET A 48 -5.10 -2.20 6.16
N ALA A 49 -4.40 -2.30 5.03
CA ALA A 49 -4.31 -1.24 4.04
C ALA A 49 -5.12 -1.61 2.80
N GLU A 50 -5.87 -0.65 2.26
CA GLU A 50 -6.62 -0.85 1.02
C GLU A 50 -5.83 -0.33 -0.19
N ILE A 51 -5.81 -1.10 -1.27
CA ILE A 51 -5.28 -0.70 -2.57
C ILE A 51 -6.45 -0.69 -3.55
N GLN A 52 -6.64 0.44 -4.22
CA GLN A 52 -7.61 0.57 -5.30
C GLN A 52 -6.90 0.88 -6.63
N LEU A 53 -7.20 0.09 -7.66
CA LEU A 53 -6.70 0.32 -9.01
C LEU A 53 -7.52 1.44 -9.67
N GLY A 54 -6.90 2.60 -9.87
CA GLY A 54 -7.48 3.75 -10.59
C GLY A 54 -6.67 4.12 -11.83
N PRO A 55 -6.96 5.27 -12.47
CA PRO A 55 -6.31 5.69 -13.73
C PRO A 55 -4.77 5.69 -13.69
N ALA A 56 -4.17 5.88 -12.51
CA ALA A 56 -2.72 5.78 -12.34
C ALA A 56 -2.15 4.41 -12.76
N SER A 57 -2.92 3.33 -12.69
CA SER A 57 -2.46 1.99 -13.08
C SER A 57 -2.10 1.87 -14.55
N ASP A 58 -2.61 2.75 -15.41
CA ASP A 58 -2.29 2.75 -16.84
C ASP A 58 -0.86 3.26 -17.11
N HIS A 59 -0.24 3.90 -16.11
CA HIS A 59 1.08 4.53 -16.21
C HIS A 59 2.19 3.73 -15.51
N TYR A 60 1.85 2.68 -14.76
CA TYR A 60 2.81 1.88 -14.00
C TYR A 60 2.64 0.40 -14.28
N THR A 61 3.75 -0.29 -14.43
CA THR A 61 3.77 -1.75 -14.44
C THR A 61 3.51 -2.32 -13.05
N ILE A 62 3.06 -3.58 -12.99
CA ILE A 62 2.91 -4.31 -11.73
C ILE A 62 4.24 -4.35 -10.96
N ALA A 63 5.36 -4.52 -11.66
CA ALA A 63 6.68 -4.57 -11.04
C ALA A 63 7.03 -3.24 -10.33
N GLU A 64 6.78 -2.10 -10.98
CA GLU A 64 7.02 -0.78 -10.38
C GLU A 64 6.11 -0.51 -9.18
N ALA A 65 4.85 -0.96 -9.23
CA ALA A 65 3.94 -0.88 -8.11
C ALA A 65 4.43 -1.73 -6.91
N VAL A 66 4.88 -2.95 -7.17
CA VAL A 66 5.45 -3.85 -6.14
C VAL A 66 6.71 -3.24 -5.54
N ASP A 67 7.59 -2.67 -6.35
CA ASP A 67 8.81 -2.05 -5.85
C ASP A 67 8.53 -0.79 -5.02
N ALA A 68 7.50 -0.01 -5.38
CA ALA A 68 7.03 1.10 -4.56
C ALA A 68 6.53 0.61 -3.18
N VAL A 69 5.77 -0.48 -3.14
CA VAL A 69 5.31 -1.09 -1.88
C VAL A 69 6.48 -1.64 -1.07
N ARG A 70 7.46 -2.30 -1.71
CA ARG A 70 8.68 -2.80 -1.04
C ARG A 70 9.49 -1.66 -0.43
N GLN A 71 9.67 -0.58 -1.19
CA GLN A 71 10.34 0.63 -0.70
C GLN A 71 9.58 1.22 0.48
N PHE A 72 8.24 1.32 0.37
CA PHE A 72 7.39 1.82 1.45
C PHE A 72 7.56 0.98 2.72
N ILE A 73 7.51 -0.36 2.66
CA ILE A 73 7.64 -1.22 3.86
C ILE A 73 9.09 -1.36 4.34
N GLY A 74 10.07 -0.90 3.55
CA GLY A 74 11.50 -1.02 3.88
C GLY A 74 12.05 -2.44 3.67
N ALA A 75 11.45 -3.22 2.77
CA ALA A 75 11.95 -4.54 2.40
C ALA A 75 13.29 -4.40 1.66
N LYS A 76 14.32 -5.14 2.10
CA LYS A 76 15.55 -5.29 1.30
C LYS A 76 15.21 -6.07 0.03
N ALA A 77 15.81 -5.67 -1.11
CA ALA A 77 15.77 -6.49 -2.32
C ALA A 77 16.34 -7.88 -1.99
N ALA A 78 15.61 -8.92 -2.41
CA ALA A 78 16.02 -10.32 -2.24
C ALA A 78 17.17 -10.68 -3.18
#